data_AF-A0A7V3X7X7-F1
#
_entry.id   AF-A0A7V3X7X7-F1
#
_cell.length_a   1.000
_cell.length_b   1.000
_cell.length_c   1.000
_cell.angle_alpha   90.00
_cell.angle_beta   90.00
_cell.angle_gamma   90.00
#
_symmetry.space_group_name_H-M   'P 1'
#
loop_
_entity.id
_entity.type
_entity.pdbx_description
1 polymer ?
#
loop_
_entity_poly.entity_id
_entity_poly.type
_entity_poly.pdbx_seq_one_letter_code
_entity_poly.pdbx_strand_id
1 'polypeptide(L)'
;MIERNKIEAEVEKTLKSLDNISRAQANPFLFTRIRQKMMKEEAIWGKVAGYISRPAFAVVTICFVVLINAWILFNENNEDVMDGPAQQQQALSEVSEQYNLAISSAFYDYENP
;
A
#
# COMPACT_ATOMS: atom_id res chain seq x y z
N MET A 1 -3.29 -68.53 -26.92
CA MET A 1 -4.69 -68.12 -27.20
C MET A 1 -5.31 -67.24 -26.12
N ILE A 2 -4.92 -67.36 -24.85
CA ILE A 2 -5.52 -66.61 -23.73
C ILE A 2 -5.22 -65.10 -23.75
N GLU A 3 -4.05 -64.70 -24.23
CA GLU A 3 -3.64 -63.28 -24.24
C GLU A 3 -4.41 -62.40 -25.24
N ARG A 4 -4.73 -62.93 -26.43
CA ARG A 4 -5.50 -62.17 -27.44
C ARG A 4 -6.91 -61.83 -26.96
N ASN A 5 -7.56 -62.77 -26.27
CA ASN A 5 -8.89 -62.57 -25.68
C ASN A 5 -8.89 -61.48 -24.59
N LYS A 6 -7.81 -61.38 -23.79
CA LYS A 6 -7.68 -60.31 -22.79
C LYS A 6 -7.54 -58.93 -23.44
N ILE A 7 -6.75 -58.84 -24.51
CA ILE A 7 -6.57 -57.59 -25.26
C ILE A 7 -7.89 -57.17 -25.89
N GLU A 8 -8.61 -58.07 -26.55
CA GLU A 8 -9.93 -57.77 -27.13
C GLU A 8 -10.94 -57.31 -26.07
N ALA A 9 -10.95 -57.95 -24.89
CA ALA A 9 -11.82 -57.55 -23.78
C ALA A 9 -11.47 -56.16 -23.21
N GLU A 10 -10.19 -55.82 -23.12
CA GLU A 10 -9.75 -54.48 -22.68
C GLU A 10 -10.03 -53.39 -23.72
N VAL A 11 -9.86 -53.70 -25.00
CA VAL A 11 -10.23 -52.82 -26.11
C VAL A 11 -11.73 -52.53 -26.09
N GLU A 12 -12.56 -53.56 -25.98
CA GLU A 12 -14.02 -53.43 -25.89
C GLU A 12 -14.44 -52.62 -24.65
N LYS A 13 -13.82 -52.87 -23.50
CA LYS A 13 -14.06 -52.13 -22.26
C LYS A 13 -13.72 -50.63 -22.41
N THR A 14 -12.66 -50.32 -23.15
CA THR A 14 -12.20 -48.94 -23.38
C THR A 14 -13.09 -48.22 -24.38
N LEU A 15 -13.54 -48.90 -25.44
CA LEU A 15 -14.51 -48.34 -26.39
C LEU A 15 -15.84 -48.04 -25.69
N LYS A 16 -16.31 -48.96 -24.84
CA LYS A 16 -17.56 -48.81 -24.09
C LYS A 16 -17.53 -47.71 -23.03
N SER A 17 -16.36 -47.38 -22.48
CA SER A 17 -16.20 -46.25 -21.55
C SER A 17 -16.18 -44.90 -22.27
N LEU A 18 -15.74 -44.88 -23.54
CA LEU A 18 -15.72 -43.68 -24.38
C LEU A 18 -17.12 -43.35 -24.94
N ASP A 19 -17.94 -44.36 -25.20
CA ASP A 19 -19.34 -44.18 -25.68
C ASP A 19 -20.24 -43.47 -24.65
N ASN A 20 -19.92 -43.57 -23.36
CA ASN A 20 -20.65 -42.87 -22.29
C ASN A 20 -20.13 -41.46 -22.00
N ILE A 21 -19.20 -40.94 -22.81
CA ILE A 21 -18.65 -39.60 -22.62
C ILE A 21 -19.67 -38.56 -23.13
N SER A 22 -20.59 -38.16 -22.27
CA SER A 22 -21.45 -37.00 -22.57
C SER A 22 -20.58 -35.74 -22.54
N ARG A 23 -20.83 -34.82 -23.48
CA ARG A 23 -20.16 -33.51 -23.51
C ARG A 23 -20.37 -32.83 -22.17
N ALA A 24 -19.30 -32.60 -21.41
CA ALA A 24 -19.38 -31.92 -20.12
C ALA A 24 -20.00 -30.53 -20.32
N GLN A 25 -21.27 -30.38 -19.95
CA GLN A 25 -21.94 -29.09 -19.99
C GLN A 25 -21.43 -28.27 -18.81
N ALA A 26 -21.08 -27.01 -19.06
CA ALA A 26 -20.71 -26.10 -17.99
C ALA A 26 -21.83 -26.08 -16.95
N ASN A 27 -21.47 -26.22 -15.66
CA ASN A 27 -22.44 -26.16 -14.57
C ASN A 27 -23.23 -24.83 -14.68
N PRO A 28 -24.57 -24.87 -14.78
CA PRO A 28 -25.41 -23.71 -15.12
C PRO A 28 -25.32 -22.55 -14.12
N PHE A 29 -24.73 -22.77 -12.95
CA PHE A 29 -24.57 -21.74 -11.90
C PHE A 29 -23.13 -21.35 -11.61
N LEU A 30 -22.16 -21.85 -12.39
CA LEU A 30 -20.74 -21.56 -12.17
C LEU A 30 -20.46 -20.06 -12.29
N PHE A 31 -21.04 -19.41 -13.31
CA PHE A 31 -20.95 -17.95 -13.49
C PHE A 31 -21.50 -17.18 -12.29
N THR A 32 -22.69 -17.55 -11.81
CA THR A 32 -23.33 -16.90 -10.64
C THR A 32 -22.47 -17.04 -9.39
N ARG A 33 -21.89 -18.23 -9.15
CA ARG A 33 -21.05 -18.48 -7.97
C ARG A 33 -19.75 -17.68 -7.99
N ILE A 34 -19.13 -17.56 -9.16
CA ILE A 34 -17.93 -16.71 -9.35
C ILE A 34 -18.30 -15.24 -9.14
N ARG A 35 -19.38 -14.77 -9.79
CA ARG A 35 -19.85 -13.38 -9.66
C ARG A 35 -20.18 -13.01 -8.22
N GLN A 36 -20.83 -13.90 -7.45
CA GLN A 36 -21.12 -13.67 -6.04
C GLN A 36 -19.86 -13.56 -5.16
N LYS A 37 -18.79 -14.29 -5.50
CA LYS A 37 -17.51 -14.16 -4.78
C LYS A 37 -16.85 -12.82 -5.08
N MET A 38 -16.79 -12.40 -6.34
CA MET A 38 -16.21 -11.10 -6.73
C MET A 38 -16.98 -9.91 -6.14
N MET A 39 -18.32 -9.93 -6.20
CA MET A 39 -19.15 -8.84 -5.67
C MET A 39 -19.03 -8.69 -4.14
N LYS A 40 -18.80 -9.78 -3.40
CA LYS A 40 -18.58 -9.71 -1.94
C LYS A 40 -17.27 -9.02 -1.60
N GLU A 41 -16.23 -9.24 -2.39
CA GLU A 41 -14.92 -8.64 -2.18
C GLU A 41 -14.95 -7.14 -2.52
N GLU A 42 -15.57 -6.78 -3.64
CA GLU A 42 -15.79 -5.38 -4.03
C GLU A 42 -16.68 -4.61 -3.04
N ALA A 43 -17.67 -5.27 -2.42
CA ALA A 43 -18.53 -4.62 -1.42
C ALA A 43 -17.77 -4.23 -0.14
N ILE A 44 -16.70 -4.93 0.22
CA ILE A 44 -15.89 -4.60 1.41
C ILE A 44 -14.98 -3.42 1.07
N TRP A 45 -14.24 -3.50 -0.04
CA TRP A 45 -13.39 -2.41 -0.51
C TRP A 45 -14.18 -1.14 -0.85
N GLY A 46 -15.37 -1.29 -1.45
CA GLY A 46 -16.28 -0.18 -1.75
C GLY A 46 -16.85 0.49 -0.51
N LYS A 47 -17.12 -0.27 0.57
CA LYS A 47 -17.52 0.31 1.86
C LYS A 47 -16.37 1.09 2.48
N VAL A 48 -15.16 0.51 2.54
CA VAL A 48 -13.98 1.18 3.10
C VAL A 48 -13.63 2.44 2.31
N ALA A 49 -13.67 2.38 0.98
CA ALA A 49 -13.48 3.54 0.11
C ALA A 49 -14.57 4.60 0.28
N GLY A 50 -15.82 4.19 0.50
CA GLY A 50 -16.93 5.09 0.82
C GLY A 50 -16.79 5.78 2.17
N TYR A 51 -16.12 5.16 3.15
CA TYR A 51 -15.84 5.78 4.44
C TYR A 51 -14.65 6.74 4.37
N ILE A 52 -13.60 6.41 3.63
CA ILE A 52 -12.42 7.27 3.44
C ILE A 52 -12.72 8.50 2.57
N SER A 53 -13.63 8.38 1.61
CA SER A 53 -14.04 9.51 0.74
C SER A 53 -14.97 10.51 1.42
N ARG A 54 -15.40 10.26 2.67
CA ARG A 54 -16.18 11.24 3.43
C ARG A 54 -15.26 12.34 3.97
N PRO A 55 -15.61 13.63 3.79
CA PRO A 55 -14.80 14.75 4.29
C PRO A 55 -14.59 14.71 5.80
N ALA A 56 -15.52 14.08 6.54
CA ALA A 56 -15.37 13.83 7.97
C ALA A 56 -14.12 12.98 8.32
N PHE A 57 -13.77 12.00 7.49
CA PHE A 57 -12.60 11.14 7.75
C PHE A 57 -11.30 11.92 7.56
N ALA A 58 -11.23 12.78 6.55
CA ALA A 58 -10.09 13.67 6.33
C ALA A 58 -9.83 14.59 7.54
N VAL A 59 -10.89 15.20 8.09
CA VAL A 59 -10.79 16.03 9.31
C VAL A 59 -10.30 15.22 10.50
N VAL A 60 -10.82 14.01 10.70
CA VAL A 60 -10.38 13.11 11.78
C VAL A 60 -8.91 12.73 11.62
N THR A 61 -8.45 12.40 10.41
CA THR A 61 -7.04 12.08 10.14
C THR A 61 -6.14 13.27 10.43
N ILE A 62 -6.52 14.47 10.01
CA ILE A 62 -5.76 15.70 10.29
C ILE A 62 -5.70 15.95 11.80
N CYS A 63 -6.85 15.90 12.50
CA CYS A 63 -6.89 16.04 13.95
C CYS A 63 -6.03 14.99 14.66
N PHE A 64 -6.05 13.74 14.18
CA PHE A 64 -5.25 12.65 14.75
C PHE A 64 -3.75 12.91 14.60
N VAL A 65 -3.30 13.35 13.43
CA VAL A 65 -1.90 13.75 13.21
C VAL A 65 -1.50 14.91 14.12
N VAL A 66 -2.36 15.92 14.25
CA VAL A 66 -2.11 17.06 15.16
C VAL A 66 -2.02 16.61 16.62
N LEU A 67 -2.91 15.71 17.07
CA LEU A 67 -2.90 15.19 18.43
C LEU A 67 -1.66 14.36 18.73
N ILE A 68 -1.20 13.53 17.78
CA ILE A 68 0.04 12.77 17.95
C ILE A 68 1.23 13.72 18.10
N ASN A 69 1.35 14.70 17.20
CA ASN A 69 2.45 15.67 17.27
C ASN A 69 2.40 16.50 18.55
N ALA A 70 1.21 16.94 18.97
CA ALA A 70 1.04 17.65 20.24
C ALA A 70 1.41 16.76 21.42
N TRP A 71 1.01 15.48 21.41
CA TRP A 71 1.34 14.54 22.46
C TRP A 71 2.84 14.28 22.56
N ILE A 72 3.52 14.10 21.43
CA ILE A 72 4.99 13.99 21.37
C ILE A 72 5.64 15.22 22.00
N LEU A 73 5.22 16.43 21.60
CA LEU A 73 5.75 17.69 22.12
C LEU A 73 5.54 17.85 23.64
N PHE A 74 4.39 17.41 24.17
CA PHE A 74 4.17 17.43 25.62
C PHE A 74 4.97 16.37 26.39
N ASN A 75 5.37 15.29 25.72
CA ASN A 75 6.19 14.22 26.31
C ASN A 75 7.71 14.52 26.21
N GLU A 76 8.15 15.27 25.19
CA GLU A 76 9.53 15.72 24.97
C GLU A 76 10.01 16.75 26.01
N ASN A 77 9.11 17.36 26.80
CA ASN A 77 9.51 18.19 27.95
C ASN A 77 10.33 17.44 29.01
N ASN A 78 10.52 16.12 28.89
CA ASN A 78 11.37 15.35 29.80
C ASN A 78 12.61 14.71 29.16
N GLU A 79 12.74 14.61 27.82
CA GLU A 79 13.98 14.15 27.18
C GLU A 79 14.15 14.77 25.79
N ASP A 80 15.30 15.42 25.59
CA ASP A 80 15.79 16.02 24.34
C ASP A 80 15.70 15.05 23.15
N VAL A 81 14.67 15.19 22.33
CA VAL A 81 14.48 14.56 21.00
C VAL A 81 13.51 15.49 20.26
N MET A 82 13.48 15.77 18.95
CA MET A 82 14.47 15.82 17.87
C MET A 82 13.99 16.85 16.83
N ASP A 83 14.95 17.51 16.18
CA ASP A 83 14.88 18.36 14.99
C ASP A 83 13.54 18.40 14.20
N GLY A 84 12.76 19.46 14.46
CA GLY A 84 11.69 19.88 13.56
C GLY A 84 12.23 20.73 12.39
N PRO A 85 11.43 20.97 11.34
CA PRO A 85 11.83 21.81 10.19
C PRO A 85 12.20 23.26 10.58
N ALA A 86 11.83 23.70 11.78
CA ALA A 86 12.23 24.99 12.35
C ALA A 86 13.73 25.08 12.68
N GLN A 87 14.35 23.99 13.16
CA GLN A 87 15.79 23.95 13.46
C GLN A 87 16.63 23.95 12.19
N GLN A 88 16.16 23.28 11.14
CA GLN A 88 16.83 23.32 9.83
C GLN A 88 16.78 24.72 9.21
N GLN A 89 15.68 25.46 9.41
CA GLN A 89 15.55 26.85 8.97
C GLN A 89 16.48 27.80 9.76
N GLN A 90 16.62 27.59 11.08
CA GLN A 90 17.52 28.36 11.94
C GLN A 90 18.99 28.09 11.60
N ALA A 91 19.39 26.82 11.43
CA ALA A 91 20.75 26.46 11.04
C ALA A 91 21.14 27.05 9.66
N LEU A 92 20.21 27.06 8.70
CA LEU A 92 20.46 27.68 7.39
C LEU A 92 20.57 29.22 7.47
N SER A 93 19.81 29.84 8.37
CA SER A 93 19.85 31.30 8.58
C SER A 93 21.14 31.74 9.26
N GLU A 94 21.60 30.99 10.27
CA GLU A 94 22.88 31.23 10.96
C GLU A 94 24.08 31.10 10.00
N VAL A 95 24.07 30.09 9.12
CA VAL A 95 25.11 29.94 8.08
C VAL A 95 25.11 31.14 7.12
N SER A 96 23.93 31.59 6.68
CA SER A 96 23.80 32.77 5.79
C SER A 96 24.32 34.05 6.44
N GLU A 97 24.03 34.27 7.72
CA GLU A 97 24.51 35.43 8.48
C GLU A 97 26.04 35.41 8.62
N GLN A 98 26.63 34.23 8.83
CA GLN A 98 28.08 34.09 8.94
C GLN A 98 28.83 34.41 7.62
N TYR A 99 28.29 34.00 6.47
CA TYR A 99 28.85 34.38 5.17
C TYR A 99 28.78 35.89 4.92
N ASN A 100 27.71 36.55 5.34
CA ASN A 100 27.54 37.99 5.17
C ASN A 100 28.56 38.78 6.03
N LEU A 101 28.74 38.38 7.29
CA LEU A 101 29.72 38.97 8.20
C LEU A 101 31.17 38.78 7.71
N ALA A 102 31.53 37.59 7.22
CA ALA A 102 32.87 37.29 6.75
C ALA A 102 33.26 38.11 5.50
N ILE A 103 32.30 38.33 4.60
CA ILE A 103 32.46 39.19 3.42
C ILE A 103 32.67 40.63 3.90
N SER A 104 31.81 41.14 4.78
CA SER A 104 31.90 42.51 5.29
C SER A 104 33.26 42.79 5.96
N SER A 105 33.71 41.94 6.89
CA SER A 105 34.98 42.15 7.60
C SER A 105 36.22 42.06 6.71
N ALA A 106 36.19 41.25 5.64
CA ALA A 106 37.32 41.11 4.73
C ALA A 106 37.59 42.38 3.89
N PHE A 107 36.60 43.24 3.69
CA PHE A 107 36.77 44.49 2.94
C PHE A 107 37.17 45.69 3.81
N TYR A 108 36.83 45.70 5.11
CA TYR A 108 37.17 46.82 6.01
C TYR A 108 38.60 46.77 6.57
N ASP A 109 39.28 45.62 6.53
CA ASP A 109 40.67 45.47 7.00
C ASP A 109 41.72 45.99 5.99
N TYR A 110 41.32 46.34 4.76
CA TYR A 110 42.23 46.83 3.72
C TYR A 110 42.32 48.37 3.66
N GLU A 111 41.37 49.10 4.23
CA GLU A 111 41.32 50.58 4.15
C GLU A 111 41.94 51.30 5.36
N ASN A 112 42.44 50.59 6.36
CA ASN A 112 43.06 51.20 7.53
C ASN A 112 44.51 50.68 7.72
N PRO A 113 45.53 51.33 7.11
CA PRO A 113 46.93 50.97 7.30
C PRO A 113 47.42 51.21 8.75
#